data_AF-A0A258BB46-F1
#
_entry.id   AF-A0A258BB46-F1
#
_cell.length_a   1.000
_cell.length_b   1.000
_cell.length_c   1.000
_cell.angle_alpha   90.00
_cell.angle_beta   90.00
_cell.angle_gamma   90.00
#
_symmetry.space_group_name_H-M   'P 1'
#
loop_
_entity.id
_entity.type
_entity.pdbx_description
1 polymer ?
#
loop_
_entity_poly.entity_id
_entity_poly.type
_entity_poly.pdbx_seq_one_letter_code
_entity_poly.pdbx_strand_id
1 'polypeptide(L)' 'MSIVFLLLAPAIFALFWLIKLQICLSRVRYLVDTYGIDRKKLRKLSCKEIRALRSSIDDLRQENDAFALEALIRPYRA' A
#
# COMPACT_ATOMS: atom_id res chain seq x y z
N MET A 1 -3.02 -36.96 -15.51
CA MET A 1 -2.34 -36.52 -14.28
C MET A 1 -1.48 -35.26 -14.47
N SER A 2 -0.79 -35.03 -15.61
CA SER A 2 0.02 -33.80 -15.82
C SER A 2 -0.76 -32.53 -16.25
N ILE A 3 -1.94 -32.68 -16.87
CA ILE A 3 -2.74 -31.55 -17.37
C ILE A 3 -3.32 -30.71 -16.22
N VAL A 4 -3.63 -31.34 -15.09
CA VAL A 4 -4.14 -30.66 -13.89
C VAL A 4 -3.11 -29.69 -13.33
N PHE A 5 -1.83 -30.08 -13.25
CA PHE A 5 -0.75 -29.20 -12.80
C PHE A 5 -0.50 -28.03 -13.74
N LEU A 6 -0.67 -28.23 -15.05
CA LEU A 6 -0.49 -27.22 -16.08
C LEU A 6 -1.56 -26.11 -16.00
N LEU A 7 -2.78 -26.45 -15.58
CA LEU A 7 -3.87 -25.50 -15.30
C LEU A 7 -3.75 -24.88 -13.89
N LEU A 8 -3.24 -25.62 -12.92
CA LEU A 8 -3.14 -25.16 -11.53
C LEU A 8 -2.04 -24.10 -11.34
N ALA A 9 -0.91 -24.23 -12.05
CA ALA A 9 0.20 -23.27 -11.95
C ALA A 9 -0.20 -21.82 -12.30
N PRO A 10 -0.85 -21.51 -13.45
CA PRO A 10 -1.29 -20.15 -13.75
C PRO A 10 -2.42 -19.69 -12.82
N ALA A 11 -3.26 -20.59 -12.31
CA ALA A 11 -4.31 -20.26 -11.34
C ALA A 11 -3.71 -19.78 -10.00
N ILE A 12 -2.71 -20.49 -9.48
CA ILE A 12 -2.00 -20.10 -8.24
C ILE A 12 -1.27 -18.77 -8.46
N PHE A 13 -0.64 -18.56 -9.62
CA PHE A 13 0.04 -17.32 -9.95
C PHE A 13 -0.92 -16.12 -9.98
N ALA A 14 -2.09 -16.28 -10.63
CA ALA A 14 -3.13 -15.26 -10.65
C ALA A 14 -3.64 -14.94 -9.24
N LEU A 15 -3.86 -15.96 -8.41
CA LEU A 15 -4.29 -15.81 -7.03
C LEU A 15 -3.23 -15.05 -6.20
N PHE A 16 -1.95 -15.39 -6.35
CA PHE A 16 -0.85 -14.68 -5.70
C PHE A 16 -0.80 -13.20 -6.10
N TRP A 17 -0.97 -12.90 -7.38
CA TRP A 17 -1.02 -11.52 -7.88
C TRP A 17 -2.20 -10.73 -7.31
N LEU A 18 -3.39 -11.35 -7.25
CA LEU A 18 -4.58 -10.73 -6.64
C LEU A 18 -4.37 -10.44 -5.16
N ILE A 19 -3.78 -11.37 -4.40
CA ILE A 19 -3.47 -11.16 -2.98
C ILE A 19 -2.52 -9.97 -2.81
N LYS A 20 -1.46 -9.87 -3.64
CA LYS A 20 -0.53 -8.74 -3.63
C LYS A 20 -1.26 -7.41 -3.91
N LEU A 21 -2.16 -7.38 -4.88
CA LEU A 21 -2.95 -6.21 -5.22
C LEU A 21 -3.88 -5.79 -4.07
N GLN A 22 -4.59 -6.75 -3.47
CA GLN A 22 -5.49 -6.52 -2.34
C GLN A 22 -4.74 -5.97 -1.13
N ILE A 23 -3.53 -6.46 -0.84
CA ILE A 23 -2.69 -5.93 0.24
C ILE A 23 -2.34 -4.46 -0.01
N CYS A 24 -1.99 -4.08 -1.25
CA CYS A 24 -1.75 -2.67 -1.57
C CYS A 24 -2.99 -1.81 -1.33
N LEU A 25 -4.15 -2.24 -1.83
CA LEU A 25 -5.40 -1.48 -1.71
C LEU A 25 -5.82 -1.32 -0.24
N SER A 26 -5.64 -2.37 0.57
CA SER A 26 -5.92 -2.34 2.00
C SER A 26 -5.00 -1.34 2.72
N ARG A 27 -3.70 -1.30 2.38
CA ARG A 27 -2.77 -0.29 2.92
C ARG A 27 -3.18 1.13 2.57
N VAL A 28 -3.58 1.37 1.32
CA VAL A 28 -4.08 2.71 0.91
C VAL A 28 -5.29 3.10 1.75
N ARG A 29 -6.25 2.20 1.93
CA ARG A 29 -7.44 2.46 2.74
C ARG A 29 -7.06 2.81 4.18
N TYR A 30 -6.14 2.06 4.79
CA TYR A 30 -5.63 2.38 6.12
C TYR A 30 -4.98 3.78 6.20
N LEU A 31 -4.17 4.18 5.20
CA LEU A 31 -3.56 5.51 5.17
C LEU A 31 -4.62 6.62 5.04
N VAL A 32 -5.66 6.40 4.24
CA VAL A 32 -6.78 7.34 4.08
C VAL A 32 -7.54 7.48 5.40
N ASP A 33 -7.90 6.36 6.02
CA ASP A 33 -8.74 6.36 7.23
C ASP A 33 -7.97 6.87 8.46
N THR A 34 -6.66 6.57 8.56
CA THR A 34 -5.85 6.96 9.73
C THR A 34 -5.32 8.39 9.65
N TYR A 35 -4.90 8.84 8.46
CA TYR A 35 -4.20 10.11 8.29
C TYR A 35 -5.01 11.16 7.51
N GLY A 36 -6.19 10.80 6.98
CA GLY A 36 -7.06 11.69 6.22
C GLY A 36 -6.50 12.05 4.84
N ILE A 37 -5.72 11.15 4.24
CA ILE A 37 -5.07 11.40 2.94
C ILE A 37 -6.08 11.27 1.80
N ASP A 38 -6.01 12.17 0.80
CA ASP A 38 -6.89 12.10 -0.36
C ASP A 38 -6.59 10.88 -1.24
N ARG A 39 -7.62 10.05 -1.45
CA ARG A 39 -7.59 8.90 -2.37
C ARG A 39 -7.14 9.29 -3.77
N LYS A 40 -7.47 10.48 -4.27
CA LYS A 40 -7.10 10.90 -5.63
C LYS A 40 -5.59 11.08 -5.77
N LYS A 41 -4.94 11.61 -4.74
CA LYS A 41 -3.47 11.79 -4.69
C LYS A 41 -2.77 10.44 -4.52
N LEU A 42 -3.31 9.56 -3.67
CA LEU A 42 -2.83 8.18 -3.49
C LEU A 42 -2.97 7.30 -4.73
N ARG A 43 -4.02 7.50 -5.55
CA ARG A 43 -4.23 6.71 -6.78
C ARG A 43 -3.18 6.96 -7.86
N LYS A 44 -2.46 8.10 -7.80
CA LYS A 44 -1.34 8.39 -8.70
C LYS A 44 -0.07 7.65 -8.30
N LEU A 45 0.03 7.20 -7.05
CA LEU A 45 1.18 6.48 -6.52
C LEU A 45 1.04 4.97 -6.79
N SER A 46 2.15 4.36 -7.14
CA SER A 46 2.28 2.91 -7.25
C SER A 46 2.28 2.23 -5.88
N CYS A 47 1.94 0.94 -5.84
CA CYS A 47 2.05 0.09 -4.65
C CYS A 47 3.39 0.21 -3.91
N LYS A 48 4.49 0.37 -4.67
CA LYS A 48 5.84 0.48 -4.11
C LYS A 48 6.02 1.82 -3.39
N GLU A 49 5.56 2.90 -3.99
CA GLU A 49 5.63 4.25 -3.39
C GLU A 49 4.73 4.36 -2.15
N ILE A 50 3.53 3.77 -2.18
CA ILE A 50 2.67 3.68 -1.00
C ILE A 50 3.35 2.90 0.13
N ARG A 51 4.08 1.81 -0.20
CA ARG A 51 4.87 1.06 0.78
C ARG A 51 6.02 1.90 1.33
N ALA A 52 6.73 2.65 0.49
CA ALA A 52 7.80 3.54 0.92
C ALA A 52 7.26 4.65 1.84
N LEU A 53 6.16 5.29 1.44
CA LEU A 53 5.48 6.31 2.25
C LEU A 53 5.07 5.78 3.62
N ARG A 54 4.51 4.56 3.67
CA ARG A 54 4.19 3.92 4.94
C ARG A 54 5.43 3.65 5.79
N SER A 55 6.52 3.17 5.19
CA SER A 55 7.78 2.98 5.92
C SER A 55 8.23 4.29 6.54
N SER A 56 8.29 5.37 5.75
CA SER A 56 8.69 6.68 6.26
C SER A 56 7.79 7.20 7.38
N ILE A 57 6.48 6.93 7.31
CA ILE A 57 5.53 7.27 8.39
C ILE A 57 5.82 6.43 9.64
N ASP A 58 6.05 5.12 9.49
CA ASP A 58 6.35 4.22 10.60
C ASP A 58 7.72 4.58 11.25
N ASP A 59 8.72 4.95 10.46
CA ASP A 59 10.05 5.41 10.90
C ASP A 59 9.93 6.71 11.71
N LEU A 60 9.24 7.73 11.18
CA LEU A 60 8.99 9.00 11.87
C LEU A 60 8.15 8.82 13.14
N ARG A 61 7.25 7.83 13.15
CA ARG A 61 6.46 7.47 14.33
C ARG A 61 7.33 6.81 15.40
N GLN A 62 8.31 6.01 15.01
CA GLN A 62 9.27 5.40 15.92
C GLN A 62 10.22 6.45 16.52
N GLU A 63 10.59 7.46 15.75
CA GLU A 63 11.37 8.62 16.20
C GLU A 63 10.55 9.62 17.04
N ASN A 64 9.22 9.46 17.09
CA ASN A 64 8.27 10.35 17.81
C ASN A 64 8.22 11.78 17.26
N ASP A 65 8.69 12.00 16.04
CA ASP A 65 8.74 13.31 15.40
C ASP A 65 7.41 13.66 14.72
N ALA A 66 6.45 14.10 15.53
CA ALA A 66 5.11 14.47 15.08
C ALA A 66 5.11 15.60 14.03
N PHE A 67 6.02 16.56 14.13
CA PHE A 67 6.13 17.67 13.17
C PHE A 67 6.60 17.22 11.78
N ALA A 68 7.61 16.35 11.74
CA ALA A 68 8.11 15.80 10.47
C ALA A 68 7.06 14.90 9.80
N LEU A 69 6.32 14.14 10.61
CA LEU A 69 5.22 13.32 10.16
C LEU A 69 4.10 14.17 9.55
N GLU A 70 3.71 15.27 10.19
CA GLU A 70 2.71 16.17 9.65
C GLU A 70 3.19 16.88 8.37
N ALA A 71 4.47 17.29 8.31
CA ALA A 71 5.06 17.86 7.09
C ALA A 71 5.03 16.88 5.90
N LEU A 72 5.27 15.59 6.15
CA LEU A 72 5.24 14.53 5.14
C LEU A 72 3.80 14.25 4.64
N ILE A 73 2.81 14.27 5.53
CA ILE A 73 1.42 13.94 5.23
C ILE A 73 0.67 15.13 4.60
N ARG A 74 0.99 16.36 5.00
CA ARG A 74 0.37 17.61 4.53
C ARG A 74 0.18 17.71 3.01
N PRO A 75 1.17 17.41 2.13
CA PRO A 75 0.96 17.49 0.69
C PRO A 75 -0.12 16.51 0.18
N TYR A 76 -0.36 15.42 0.90
CA TYR A 76 -1.32 14.40 0.53
C TYR A 76 -2.70 14.58 1.19
N ARG A 77 -2.80 15.37 2.27
CA ARG A 77 -4.08 15.83 2.84
C ARG A 77 -4.77 16.77 1.83
N ALA A 78 -6.10 16.69 1.72
CA ALA A 78 -6.91 17.61 0.92
C ALA A 78 -7.50 18.69 1.83
#